data_AF-A0A161MSR4-F1
#
_entry.id   AF-A0A161MSR4-F1
#
_cell.length_a   1.000
_cell.length_b   1.000
_cell.length_c   1.000
_cell.angle_alpha   90.00
_cell.angle_beta   90.00
_cell.angle_gamma   90.00
#
_symmetry.space_group_name_H-M   'P 1'
#
loop_
_entity.id
_entity.type
_entity.pdbx_description
1 polymer ?
#
loop_
_entity_poly.entity_id
_entity_poly.type
_entity_poly.pdbx_seq_one_letter_code
_entity_poly.pdbx_strand_id
1 'polypeptide(L)'
;MMKPIHLVTADGSVDCQTDPAEQEAHVTSLHYSETVVALSILEKGGNFVLKIFTIFECQTVCLLYILRCSFNSVHIIKPVCSKEGNSEVYVVCLDFIGKEAPFYFAYIAGDDTYCSCKQFKCYIFHSQNRPQIDALLKTIGQGFRRTLYTV
;
A
#
# COMPACT_ATOMS: atom_id res chain seq x y z
N MET A 1 5.06 -29.76 2.32
CA MET A 1 5.75 -28.56 1.78
C MET A 1 4.70 -27.71 1.10
N MET A 2 4.60 -26.41 1.43
CA MET A 2 3.67 -25.51 0.73
C MET A 2 4.17 -25.30 -0.70
N LYS A 3 3.25 -25.29 -1.68
CA LYS A 3 3.57 -24.96 -3.06
C LYS A 3 3.82 -23.43 -3.17
N PRO A 4 4.71 -22.99 -4.08
CA PRO A 4 4.94 -21.56 -4.29
C PRO A 4 3.65 -20.88 -4.75
N ILE A 5 3.39 -19.68 -4.21
CA ILE A 5 2.20 -18.88 -4.51
C ILE A 5 2.61 -17.80 -5.51
N HIS A 6 2.06 -17.88 -6.73
CA HIS A 6 2.37 -16.95 -7.82
C HIS A 6 1.29 -15.89 -8.06
N LEU A 7 0.14 -16.00 -7.41
CA LEU A 7 -0.94 -15.02 -7.50
C LEU A 7 -1.63 -14.91 -6.15
N VAL A 8 -1.80 -13.67 -5.68
CA VAL A 8 -2.68 -13.33 -4.56
C VAL A 8 -3.73 -12.34 -5.05
N THR A 9 -4.96 -12.51 -4.60
CA THR A 9 -6.06 -11.58 -4.85
C THR A 9 -6.67 -11.17 -3.51
N ALA A 10 -6.95 -9.89 -3.35
CA ALA A 10 -7.55 -9.30 -2.17
C ALA A 10 -8.78 -8.49 -2.59
N ASP A 11 -9.93 -8.85 -2.02
CA ASP A 11 -11.24 -8.29 -2.36
C ASP A 11 -12.04 -7.95 -1.09
N GLY A 12 -11.34 -7.70 0.02
CA GLY A 12 -11.92 -7.31 1.28
C GLY A 12 -12.75 -6.03 1.17
N SER A 13 -13.81 -5.96 1.96
CA SER A 13 -14.62 -4.75 2.09
C SER A 13 -15.25 -4.69 3.47
N VAL A 14 -15.63 -3.50 3.88
CA VAL A 14 -16.32 -3.21 5.14
C VAL A 14 -17.63 -2.52 4.79
N ASP A 15 -18.69 -2.75 5.57
CA ASP A 15 -19.96 -2.07 5.35
C ASP A 15 -19.82 -0.58 5.66
N CYS A 16 -19.89 0.24 4.61
CA CYS A 16 -19.82 1.70 4.67
C CYS A 16 -21.10 2.34 4.10
N GLN A 17 -22.22 1.63 4.05
CA GLN A 17 -23.46 2.16 3.45
C GLN A 17 -23.97 3.45 4.12
N THR A 18 -23.67 3.63 5.41
CA THR A 18 -24.07 4.81 6.18
C THR A 18 -23.15 6.01 5.97
N ASP A 19 -21.93 5.79 5.47
CA ASP A 19 -20.97 6.85 5.15
C ASP A 19 -20.08 6.47 3.94
N PRO A 20 -20.63 6.51 2.71
CA PRO A 20 -19.89 6.10 1.52
C PRO A 20 -18.72 7.04 1.19
N ALA A 21 -18.74 8.28 1.67
CA ALA A 21 -17.69 9.26 1.41
C ALA A 21 -16.39 8.89 2.14
N GLU A 22 -16.50 8.36 3.36
CA GLU A 22 -15.35 7.95 4.19
C GLU A 22 -14.91 6.50 3.95
N GLN A 23 -15.45 5.83 2.92
CA GLN A 23 -15.17 4.41 2.63
C GLN A 23 -13.66 4.14 2.55
N GLU A 24 -12.90 5.03 1.91
CA GLU A 24 -11.44 4.90 1.78
C GLU A 24 -10.71 4.88 3.13
N ALA A 25 -11.08 5.80 4.03
CA ALA A 25 -10.51 5.88 5.37
C ALA A 25 -10.84 4.62 6.19
N HIS A 26 -12.08 4.12 6.08
CA HIS A 26 -12.52 2.95 6.83
C HIS A 26 -11.84 1.65 6.41
N VAL A 27 -11.57 1.45 5.12
CA VAL A 27 -10.95 0.21 4.61
C VAL A 27 -9.42 0.22 4.65
N THR A 28 -8.80 1.33 5.06
CA THR A 28 -7.34 1.51 5.08
C THR A 28 -6.61 0.41 5.86
N SER A 29 -7.08 0.05 7.05
CA SER A 29 -6.46 -0.99 7.88
C SER A 29 -6.60 -2.38 7.26
N LEU A 30 -7.70 -2.63 6.54
CA LEU A 30 -7.96 -3.86 5.81
C LEU A 30 -7.00 -3.99 4.63
N HIS A 31 -6.92 -2.98 3.75
CA HIS A 31 -6.01 -2.98 2.61
C HIS A 31 -4.55 -3.18 3.02
N TYR A 32 -4.13 -2.57 4.13
CA TYR A 32 -2.79 -2.77 4.68
C TYR A 32 -2.57 -4.23 5.09
N SER A 33 -3.54 -4.80 5.82
CA SER A 33 -3.46 -6.19 6.29
C SER A 33 -3.42 -7.17 5.12
N GLU A 34 -4.26 -6.95 4.11
CA GLU A 34 -4.28 -7.75 2.88
C GLU A 34 -2.95 -7.67 2.13
N THR A 35 -2.37 -6.47 2.04
CA THR A 35 -1.08 -6.25 1.37
C THR A 35 0.06 -6.93 2.12
N VAL A 36 0.13 -6.80 3.45
CA VAL A 36 1.16 -7.45 4.27
C VAL A 36 1.08 -8.97 4.12
N VAL A 37 -0.13 -9.54 4.16
CA VAL A 37 -0.33 -10.97 3.93
C VAL A 37 0.14 -11.36 2.54
N ALA A 38 -0.27 -10.62 1.50
CA ALA A 38 0.14 -10.89 0.12
C ALA A 38 1.66 -10.91 -0.03
N LEU A 39 2.37 -9.87 0.41
CA LEU A 39 3.83 -9.77 0.33
C LEU A 39 4.54 -10.88 1.13
N SER A 40 3.94 -11.33 2.24
CA SER A 40 4.54 -12.37 3.10
C SER A 40 4.48 -13.77 2.48
N ILE A 41 3.48 -14.07 1.65
CA ILE A 41 3.23 -15.41 1.09
C ILE A 41 3.62 -15.53 -0.38
N LEU A 42 3.70 -14.41 -1.10
CA LEU A 42 3.98 -14.40 -2.53
C LEU A 42 5.42 -14.81 -2.83
N GLU A 43 5.58 -15.62 -3.87
CA GLU A 43 6.88 -16.03 -4.40
C GLU A 43 7.46 -14.95 -5.31
N LYS A 44 8.79 -14.88 -5.42
CA LYS A 44 9.45 -13.96 -6.36
C LYS A 44 8.93 -14.18 -7.79
N GLY A 45 8.62 -13.09 -8.49
CA GLY A 45 7.96 -13.10 -9.80
C GLY A 45 6.45 -13.35 -9.75
N GLY A 46 5.84 -13.47 -8.57
CA GLY A 46 4.39 -13.57 -8.41
C GLY A 46 3.67 -12.24 -8.60
N ASN A 47 2.34 -12.29 -8.71
CA ASN A 47 1.48 -11.13 -8.96
C ASN A 47 0.48 -10.92 -7.82
N PHE A 48 0.02 -9.68 -7.66
CA PHE A 48 -0.97 -9.30 -6.64
C PHE A 48 -2.05 -8.41 -7.23
N VAL A 49 -3.31 -8.71 -6.92
CA VAL A 49 -4.46 -7.88 -7.29
C VAL A 49 -5.18 -7.45 -6.02
N LEU A 50 -5.32 -6.14 -5.81
CA LEU A 50 -5.99 -5.56 -4.66
C LEU A 50 -7.16 -4.70 -5.13
N LYS A 51 -8.38 -5.00 -4.67
CA LYS A 51 -9.50 -4.07 -4.79
C LYS A 51 -9.23 -2.85 -3.91
N ILE A 52 -9.44 -1.67 -4.46
CA ILE A 52 -9.49 -0.41 -3.72
C ILE A 52 -10.70 0.39 -4.19
N PHE A 53 -10.93 1.54 -3.56
CA PHE A 53 -12.00 2.47 -3.95
C PHE A 53 -11.37 3.76 -4.49
N THR A 54 -11.62 4.89 -3.81
CA THR A 54 -10.98 6.16 -4.14
C THR A 54 -9.51 6.19 -3.71
N ILE A 55 -8.79 7.20 -4.22
CA ILE A 55 -7.37 7.46 -3.95
C ILE A 55 -7.22 8.94 -3.59
N PHE A 56 -7.92 9.38 -2.53
CA PHE A 56 -7.84 10.74 -2.00
C PHE A 56 -6.99 10.80 -0.72
N GLU A 57 -6.92 9.71 0.02
CA GLU A 57 -6.23 9.63 1.31
C GLU A 57 -4.74 9.33 1.14
N CYS A 58 -3.93 10.00 1.97
CA CYS A 58 -2.49 9.83 2.01
C CYS A 58 -2.09 8.35 2.23
N GLN A 59 -2.87 7.62 3.03
CA GLN A 59 -2.65 6.21 3.36
C GLN A 59 -2.75 5.32 2.12
N THR A 60 -3.73 5.58 1.24
CA THR A 60 -3.86 4.88 -0.04
C THR A 60 -2.68 5.20 -0.95
N VAL A 61 -2.25 6.46 -1.01
CA VAL A 61 -1.07 6.87 -1.79
C VAL A 61 0.22 6.20 -1.26
N CYS A 62 0.42 6.16 0.06
CA CYS A 62 1.50 5.43 0.71
C CYS A 62 1.49 3.95 0.31
N LEU A 63 0.31 3.32 0.35
CA LEU A 63 0.15 1.91 0.01
C LEU A 63 0.51 1.65 -1.46
N LEU A 64 0.03 2.48 -2.39
CA LEU A 64 0.38 2.38 -3.81
C LEU A 64 1.88 2.55 -4.04
N TYR A 65 2.52 3.45 -3.30
CA TYR A 65 3.96 3.64 -3.35
C TYR A 65 4.73 2.39 -2.89
N ILE A 66 4.32 1.80 -1.77
CA ILE A 66 4.86 0.54 -1.25
C ILE A 66 4.74 -0.59 -2.29
N LEU A 67 3.56 -0.72 -2.90
CA LEU A 67 3.31 -1.70 -3.94
C LEU A 67 4.22 -1.42 -5.14
N ARG A 68 4.39 -0.16 -5.55
CA ARG A 68 5.30 0.20 -6.64
C ARG A 68 6.76 -0.19 -6.34
N CYS A 69 7.22 -0.08 -5.09
CA CYS A 69 8.55 -0.49 -4.69
C CYS A 69 8.73 -2.01 -4.59
N SER A 70 7.63 -2.75 -4.43
CA SER A 70 7.66 -4.20 -4.20
C SER A 70 7.52 -5.01 -5.50
N PHE A 71 6.99 -4.40 -6.56
CA PHE A 71 6.68 -5.04 -7.84
C PHE A 71 7.34 -4.31 -9.00
N ASN A 72 7.64 -4.99 -10.11
CA ASN A 72 8.23 -4.33 -11.28
C ASN A 72 7.27 -3.34 -11.94
N SER A 73 5.97 -3.65 -11.96
CA SER A 73 4.93 -2.79 -12.54
C SER A 73 3.67 -2.79 -11.67
N VAL A 74 3.00 -1.64 -11.59
CA VAL A 74 1.74 -1.47 -10.87
C VAL A 74 0.78 -0.65 -11.71
N HIS A 75 -0.45 -1.13 -11.88
CA HIS A 75 -1.50 -0.53 -12.69
C HIS A 75 -2.77 -0.36 -11.87
N ILE A 76 -3.55 0.70 -12.14
CA ILE A 76 -4.88 0.88 -11.58
C ILE A 76 -5.88 0.69 -12.70
N ILE A 77 -6.78 -0.27 -12.55
CA ILE A 77 -7.70 -0.73 -13.60
C ILE A 77 -9.11 -0.79 -13.04
N LYS A 78 -10.06 -0.12 -13.70
CA LYS A 78 -11.49 -0.38 -13.51
C LYS A 78 -11.96 -1.35 -14.60
N PRO A 79 -12.19 -2.63 -14.30
CA PRO A 79 -12.63 -3.59 -15.31
C PRO A 79 -14.05 -3.24 -15.77
N VAL A 80 -14.36 -3.54 -17.04
CA VAL A 80 -15.69 -3.29 -17.64
C VAL A 80 -16.82 -4.00 -16.88
N CYS A 81 -16.50 -5.09 -16.19
CA CYS A 81 -17.46 -5.83 -15.36
C CYS A 81 -17.75 -5.16 -13.99
N SER A 82 -16.99 -4.13 -13.59
CA SER A 82 -17.28 -3.35 -12.39
C SER A 82 -18.35 -2.30 -12.67
N LYS A 83 -19.20 -2.00 -11.68
CA LYS A 83 -20.31 -1.04 -11.85
C LYS A 83 -19.74 0.35 -12.17
N GLU A 84 -20.17 0.97 -13.27
CA GLU A 84 -19.67 2.27 -13.71
C GLU A 84 -19.81 3.36 -12.63
N GLY A 85 -20.91 3.33 -11.88
CA GLY A 85 -21.23 4.36 -10.88
C GLY A 85 -20.58 4.19 -9.50
N ASN A 86 -19.76 3.15 -9.27
CA ASN A 86 -19.05 2.99 -7.99
C ASN A 86 -17.58 3.42 -8.10
N SER A 87 -16.97 3.68 -6.95
CA SER A 87 -15.56 4.07 -6.85
C SER A 87 -14.60 2.89 -6.94
N GLU A 88 -15.09 1.66 -7.14
CA GLU A 88 -14.26 0.45 -7.11
C GLU A 88 -13.31 0.40 -8.30
N VAL A 89 -12.03 0.16 -8.01
CA VAL A 89 -10.96 -0.07 -8.97
C VAL A 89 -10.00 -1.13 -8.41
N TYR A 90 -9.14 -1.68 -9.25
CA TYR A 90 -8.19 -2.73 -8.87
C TYR A 90 -6.76 -2.26 -9.11
N VAL A 91 -5.92 -2.43 -8.09
CA VAL A 91 -4.47 -2.29 -8.20
C VAL A 91 -3.90 -3.63 -8.64
N VAL A 92 -3.35 -3.68 -9.85
CA VAL A 92 -2.73 -4.87 -10.44
C VAL A 92 -1.22 -4.71 -10.38
N CYS A 93 -0.58 -5.48 -9.51
CA CYS A 93 0.85 -5.50 -9.27
C CYS A 93 1.49 -6.72 -9.94
N LEU A 94 2.51 -6.50 -10.76
CA LEU A 94 3.15 -7.51 -11.60
C LEU A 94 4.61 -7.71 -11.23
N ASP A 95 5.03 -8.97 -11.19
CA ASP A 95 6.38 -9.44 -10.93
C ASP A 95 6.96 -8.94 -9.59
N PHE A 96 6.56 -9.61 -8.51
CA PHE A 96 7.07 -9.35 -7.17
C PHE A 96 8.60 -9.50 -7.13
N ILE A 97 9.27 -8.45 -6.66
CA ILE A 97 10.74 -8.37 -6.66
C ILE A 97 11.35 -9.41 -5.69
N GLY A 98 10.63 -9.74 -4.62
CA GLY A 98 10.99 -10.73 -3.62
C GLY A 98 11.08 -10.17 -2.20
N LYS A 99 11.34 -11.05 -1.23
CA LYS A 99 11.37 -10.74 0.22
C LYS A 99 12.69 -10.14 0.70
N GLU A 100 13.67 -9.99 -0.19
CA GLU A 100 14.86 -9.22 0.11
C GLU A 100 14.43 -7.75 0.20
N ALA A 101 14.15 -7.30 1.43
CA ALA A 101 13.60 -5.98 1.76
C ALA A 101 13.98 -4.90 0.75
N PRO A 102 13.02 -4.09 0.26
CA PRO A 102 13.36 -2.98 -0.60
C PRO A 102 14.40 -2.13 0.14
N PHE A 103 15.49 -1.78 -0.54
CA PHE A 103 16.43 -0.77 -0.04
C PHE A 103 15.76 0.60 0.11
N TYR A 104 14.46 0.70 -0.16
CA TYR A 104 13.67 1.90 -0.20
C TYR A 104 12.64 1.94 0.93
N PHE A 105 12.59 3.06 1.64
CA PHE A 105 11.50 3.38 2.58
C PHE A 105 10.99 4.79 2.27
N ALA A 106 9.75 5.09 2.64
CA ALA A 106 9.13 6.38 2.37
C ALA A 106 8.59 7.06 3.63
N TYR A 107 8.68 8.38 3.63
CA TYR A 107 8.07 9.26 4.62
C TYR A 107 7.22 10.28 3.89
N ILE A 108 5.93 10.38 4.23
CA ILE A 108 5.06 11.42 3.67
C ILE A 108 4.91 12.54 4.70
N ALA A 109 5.35 13.73 4.34
CA ALA A 109 5.10 14.95 5.08
C ALA A 109 3.96 15.73 4.43
N GLY A 110 3.12 16.34 5.24
CA GLY A 110 2.17 17.37 4.82
C GLY A 110 2.46 18.67 5.56
N ASP A 111 2.12 19.80 4.94
CA ASP A 111 2.25 21.12 5.57
C ASP A 111 1.15 21.38 6.64
N ASP A 112 0.20 20.46 6.77
CA ASP A 112 -0.90 20.49 7.76
C ASP A 112 -1.33 19.04 8.12
N THR A 113 -2.29 18.93 9.01
CA THR A 113 -3.08 17.73 9.27
C THR A 113 -3.66 17.13 7.99
N TYR A 114 -3.82 15.79 7.97
CA TYR A 114 -4.22 15.04 6.78
C TYR A 114 -5.51 15.58 6.12
N CYS A 115 -6.50 16.01 6.92
CA CYS A 115 -7.77 16.56 6.45
C CYS A 115 -7.65 17.91 5.71
N SER A 116 -6.63 18.69 6.02
CA SER A 116 -6.49 20.09 5.57
C SER A 116 -5.35 20.28 4.58
N CYS A 117 -4.51 19.24 4.41
CA CYS A 117 -3.29 19.33 3.64
C CYS A 117 -3.58 19.28 2.14
N LYS A 118 -3.19 20.35 1.43
CA LYS A 118 -3.35 20.46 -0.03
C LYS A 118 -2.14 19.97 -0.82
N GLN A 119 -1.00 19.77 -0.16
CA GLN A 119 0.25 19.33 -0.77
C GLN A 119 0.99 18.36 0.14
N PHE A 120 1.18 17.15 -0.35
CA PHE A 120 1.99 16.14 0.31
C PHE A 120 3.35 16.03 -0.37
N LYS A 121 4.41 15.89 0.44
CA LYS A 121 5.76 15.57 -0.02
C LYS A 121 6.11 14.17 0.44
N CYS A 122 6.22 13.24 -0.50
CA CYS A 122 6.73 11.90 -0.25
C CYS A 122 8.26 11.91 -0.41
N TYR A 123 8.97 11.69 0.68
CA TYR A 123 10.41 11.50 0.71
C TYR A 123 10.70 10.01 0.55
N ILE A 124 11.41 9.68 -0.51
CA ILE A 124 11.85 8.33 -0.82
C ILE A 124 13.31 8.25 -0.46
N PHE A 125 13.65 7.31 0.41
CA PHE A 125 15.02 7.07 0.82
C PHE A 125 15.49 5.75 0.25
N HIS A 126 16.78 5.65 -0.07
CA HIS A 126 17.44 4.41 -0.47
C HIS A 126 18.65 4.17 0.43
N SER A 127 18.79 2.98 1.01
CA SER A 127 20.01 2.57 1.68
C SER A 127 20.22 1.06 1.59
N GLN A 128 21.47 0.65 1.38
CA GLN A 128 21.87 -0.76 1.42
C GLN A 128 22.24 -1.22 2.84
N ASN A 129 22.32 -0.30 3.80
CA ASN A 129 22.68 -0.58 5.18
C ASN A 129 21.42 -0.84 6.02
N ARG A 130 21.00 -2.12 6.09
CA ARG A 130 19.80 -2.56 6.84
C ARG A 130 19.78 -2.08 8.31
N PRO A 131 20.85 -2.22 9.12
CA PRO A 131 20.88 -1.69 10.48
C PRO A 131 20.59 -0.19 10.57
N GLN A 132 21.09 0.60 9.60
CA GLN A 132 20.87 2.04 9.56
C GLN A 132 19.41 2.37 9.20
N ILE A 133 18.80 1.61 8.26
CA ILE A 133 17.37 1.74 7.93
C ILE A 133 16.53 1.44 9.16
N ASP A 134 16.78 0.32 9.84
CA ASP A 134 16.02 -0.08 11.03
C ASP A 134 16.13 0.96 12.16
N ALA A 135 17.33 1.50 12.39
CA ALA A 135 17.54 2.55 13.37
C ALA A 135 16.77 3.83 13.00
N LEU A 136 16.84 4.26 11.74
CA LEU A 136 16.17 5.46 11.27
C LEU A 136 14.64 5.32 11.31
N LEU A 137 14.10 4.17 10.86
CA LEU A 137 12.68 3.88 10.93
C LEU A 137 12.17 3.86 12.38
N LYS A 138 12.94 3.28 13.31
CA LYS A 138 12.62 3.32 14.75
C LYS A 138 12.66 4.73 15.31
N THR A 139 13.66 5.54 14.95
CA THR A 139 13.77 6.93 15.41
C THR A 139 12.64 7.81 14.88
N ILE A 140 12.31 7.69 13.58
CA ILE A 140 11.19 8.44 12.97
C ILE A 140 9.86 7.95 13.55
N GLY A 141 9.67 6.64 13.68
CA GLY A 141 8.44 6.02 14.20
C GLY A 141 8.18 6.27 15.69
N GLN A 142 9.20 6.54 16.49
CA GLN A 142 9.04 6.93 17.90
C GLN A 142 8.47 8.35 18.06
N GLY A 143 8.68 9.24 17.08
CA GLY A 143 8.24 10.64 17.16
C GLY A 143 6.77 10.87 16.78
N PHE A 144 6.19 10.01 15.95
CA PHE A 144 4.86 10.23 15.40
C PHE A 144 4.07 8.92 15.30
N ARG A 145 2.89 8.88 15.93
CA ARG A 145 1.87 7.81 15.76
C ARG A 145 1.26 7.77 14.34
N ARG A 146 2.04 8.08 13.30
CA ARG A 146 1.59 8.33 11.92
C ARG A 146 2.52 7.73 10.85
N THR A 147 3.51 6.94 11.22
CA THR A 147 4.49 6.39 10.27
C THR A 147 4.09 4.97 9.84
N LEU A 148 3.92 4.76 8.54
CA LEU A 148 3.73 3.46 7.89
C LEU A 148 5.06 3.04 7.25
N TYR A 149 5.57 1.84 7.55
CA TYR A 149 6.78 1.29 6.92
C TYR A 149 6.55 -0.17 6.53
N THR A 150 7.22 -0.60 5.45
CA THR A 150 7.32 -2.02 5.08
C THR A 150 8.72 -2.52 5.31
N VAL A 151 8.82 -3.73 5.84
CA VAL A 151 10.09 -4.47 6.02
C VAL A 151 10.20 -5.52 4.92
#